data_AF-A0A1B6NSD9-F1
#
_entry.id   AF-A0A1B6NSD9-F1
#
_cell.length_a   1.000
_cell.length_b   1.000
_cell.length_c   1.000
_cell.angle_alpha   90.00
_cell.angle_beta   90.00
_cell.angle_gamma   90.00
#
_symmetry.space_group_name_H-M   'P 1'
#
loop_
_entity.id
_entity.type
_entity.pdbx_description
1 polymer ?
#
loop_
_entity_poly.entity_id
_entity_poly.type
_entity_poly.pdbx_seq_one_letter_code
_entity_poly.pdbx_strand_id
1 'polypeptide(L)'
;HHFPEGCRVLLDLYGTNTDPRSWDAPLEFRPERFRGRTENPYDFIPQGGGDHYMNHRCPGEWIAISQMKAFCRYLVNEIDYDVPDQDLELETGELPPLPTSRFIMRNVRCLD
;
A
#
# COMPACT_ATOMS: atom_id res chain seq x y z
N HIS A 1 -15.31 1.65 -26.73
CA HIS A 1 -16.13 2.77 -26.22
C HIS A 1 -15.62 4.08 -26.82
N HIS A 2 -16.49 5.07 -27.03
CA HIS A 2 -16.09 6.40 -27.50
C HIS A 2 -16.04 7.36 -26.30
N PHE A 3 -14.93 8.09 -26.15
CA PHE A 3 -14.74 9.08 -25.09
C PHE A 3 -14.69 10.47 -25.74
N PRO A 4 -15.76 11.27 -25.68
CA PRO A 4 -15.77 12.59 -26.28
C PRO A 4 -14.80 13.54 -25.54
N GLU A 5 -14.38 14.60 -26.22
CA GLU A 5 -13.58 15.66 -25.60
C GLU A 5 -14.28 16.25 -24.36
N GLY A 6 -13.51 16.48 -23.30
CA GLY A 6 -14.04 16.96 -22.01
C GLY A 6 -14.70 15.90 -21.14
N CYS A 7 -14.78 14.64 -21.59
CA CYS A 7 -15.27 13.53 -20.76
C CYS A 7 -14.35 13.33 -19.54
N ARG A 8 -14.94 13.33 -18.35
CA ARG A 8 -14.21 12.98 -17.12
C ARG A 8 -14.07 11.47 -17.02
N VAL A 9 -12.87 11.03 -16.66
CA VAL A 9 -12.54 9.62 -16.43
C VAL A 9 -11.98 9.45 -15.02
N LEU A 10 -12.25 8.30 -14.44
CA LEU A 10 -11.73 7.87 -13.14
C LEU A 10 -10.95 6.58 -13.37
N LEU A 11 -9.68 6.58 -12.99
CA LEU A 11 -8.85 5.38 -12.97
C LEU A 11 -8.95 4.75 -11.59
N ASP A 12 -9.49 3.53 -11.53
CA ASP A 12 -9.61 2.79 -10.27
C ASP A 12 -8.26 2.20 -9.86
N LEU A 13 -7.54 2.89 -8.97
CA LEU A 13 -6.25 2.44 -8.46
C LEU A 13 -6.39 1.21 -7.55
N TYR A 14 -7.40 1.20 -6.67
CA TYR A 14 -7.61 0.07 -5.75
C TYR A 14 -7.98 -1.19 -6.52
N GLY A 15 -8.93 -1.09 -7.45
CA GLY A 15 -9.32 -2.18 -8.33
C GLY A 15 -8.17 -2.67 -9.19
N THR A 16 -7.33 -1.78 -9.75
CA THR A 16 -6.14 -2.20 -10.52
C THR A 16 -5.16 -3.00 -9.66
N ASN A 17 -4.90 -2.56 -8.43
CA ASN A 17 -3.98 -3.25 -7.51
C ASN A 17 -4.56 -4.54 -6.91
N THR A 18 -5.85 -4.81 -7.09
CA THR A 18 -6.56 -6.01 -6.62
C THR A 18 -7.18 -6.81 -7.78
N ASP A 19 -6.76 -6.53 -9.01
CA ASP A 19 -7.31 -7.17 -10.21
C ASP A 19 -6.82 -8.63 -10.34
N PRO A 20 -7.70 -9.65 -10.34
CA PRO A 20 -7.31 -11.05 -10.49
C PRO A 20 -6.68 -11.38 -11.85
N ARG A 21 -6.81 -10.49 -12.85
CA ARG A 21 -6.13 -10.63 -14.15
C ARG A 21 -4.64 -10.31 -14.06
N SER A 22 -4.24 -9.48 -13.10
CA SER A 22 -2.87 -9.04 -12.88
C SER A 22 -2.21 -9.72 -11.68
N TRP A 23 -3.01 -10.16 -10.70
CA TRP A 23 -2.53 -10.66 -9.42
C TRP A 23 -3.21 -11.98 -9.04
N ASP A 24 -2.42 -13.03 -8.85
CA ASP A 24 -2.91 -14.28 -8.23
C ASP A 24 -3.34 -14.01 -6.78
N ALA A 25 -4.48 -14.56 -6.36
CA ALA A 25 -5.08 -14.34 -5.04
C ALA A 25 -4.98 -12.87 -4.57
N PRO A 26 -5.63 -11.91 -5.26
CA PRO A 26 -5.38 -10.48 -5.08
C PRO A 26 -5.78 -9.94 -3.71
N LEU A 27 -6.69 -10.63 -3.01
CA LEU A 27 -7.18 -10.24 -1.69
C LEU A 27 -6.33 -10.82 -0.55
N GLU A 28 -5.30 -11.61 -0.85
CA GLU A 28 -4.40 -12.17 0.16
C GLU A 28 -3.10 -11.37 0.28
N PHE A 29 -2.72 -11.03 1.51
CA PHE A 29 -1.41 -10.43 1.79
C PHE A 29 -0.30 -11.48 1.64
N ARG A 30 0.37 -11.49 0.48
CA ARG A 30 1.47 -12.42 0.14
C ARG A 30 2.68 -11.65 -0.40
N PRO A 31 3.63 -11.22 0.45
CA PRO A 31 4.81 -10.46 0.02
C PRO A 31 5.66 -11.16 -1.05
N GLU A 32 5.65 -12.48 -1.07
CA GLU A 32 6.42 -13.33 -1.99
C GLU A 32 6.05 -13.11 -3.46
N ARG A 33 4.85 -12.58 -3.74
CA ARG A 33 4.40 -12.25 -5.12
C ARG A 33 5.29 -11.24 -5.84
N PHE A 34 6.10 -10.48 -5.09
CA PHE A 34 7.05 -9.52 -5.66
C PHE A 34 8.43 -10.14 -5.95
N ARG A 35 8.71 -11.38 -5.52
CA ARG A 35 10.03 -12.02 -5.69
C ARG A 35 10.25 -12.37 -7.17
N GLY A 36 11.34 -11.85 -7.75
CA GLY A 36 11.71 -12.14 -9.15
C GLY A 36 10.76 -11.56 -10.20
N ARG A 37 9.80 -10.72 -9.77
CA ARG A 37 8.84 -10.06 -10.65
C ARG A 37 9.52 -8.97 -11.46
N THR A 38 9.25 -8.91 -12.76
CA THR A 38 9.64 -7.77 -13.60
C THR A 38 8.74 -6.58 -13.30
N GLU A 39 9.32 -5.39 -13.13
CA GLU A 39 8.55 -4.17 -12.93
C GLU A 39 7.71 -3.83 -14.16
N ASN A 40 6.46 -3.41 -13.91
CA ASN A 40 5.54 -2.92 -14.91
C ASN A 40 4.88 -1.65 -14.36
N PRO A 41 4.92 -0.52 -15.08
CA PRO A 41 4.42 0.76 -14.58
C PRO A 41 2.88 0.89 -14.56
N TYR A 42 2.12 -0.15 -14.91
CA TYR A 42 0.66 -0.07 -15.08
C TYR A 42 -0.17 -1.09 -14.30
N ASP A 43 0.44 -2.13 -13.72
CA ASP A 43 -0.28 -3.19 -13.01
C ASP A 43 -0.12 -3.12 -11.47
N PHE A 44 0.87 -2.37 -10.99
CA PHE A 44 1.02 -1.98 -9.59
C PHE A 44 1.11 -0.45 -9.50
N ILE A 45 -0.01 0.20 -9.22
CA ILE A 45 -0.18 1.66 -9.29
C ILE A 45 -0.76 2.30 -8.01
N PRO A 46 -0.37 1.86 -6.79
CA PRO A 46 -0.92 2.44 -5.55
C PRO A 46 -0.58 3.94 -5.40
N GLN A 47 0.43 4.42 -6.13
CA GLN A 47 0.86 5.81 -6.16
C GLN A 47 0.83 6.40 -7.58
N GLY A 48 -0.04 5.88 -8.44
CA GLY A 48 -0.12 6.21 -9.86
C GLY A 48 0.81 5.36 -10.73
N GLY A 49 0.54 5.33 -12.03
CA GLY A 49 1.30 4.56 -13.02
C GLY A 49 1.97 5.44 -14.08
N GLY A 50 2.70 4.79 -14.99
CA GLY A 50 3.46 5.45 -16.05
C GLY A 50 4.86 5.91 -15.63
N ASP A 51 5.40 6.87 -16.35
CA ASP A 51 6.73 7.46 -16.16
C ASP A 51 6.69 8.70 -15.25
N HIS A 52 7.67 8.84 -14.36
CA HIS A 52 7.71 9.92 -13.37
C HIS A 52 7.98 11.32 -13.94
N TYR A 53 8.64 11.43 -15.09
CA TYR A 53 8.96 12.71 -15.74
C TYR A 53 7.91 13.10 -16.79
N MET A 54 7.28 12.10 -17.42
CA MET A 54 6.32 12.30 -18.51
C MET A 54 4.86 12.22 -18.05
N ASN A 55 4.57 11.68 -16.86
CA ASN A 55 3.22 11.55 -16.32
C ASN A 55 3.11 12.11 -14.90
N HIS A 56 1.92 12.05 -14.31
CA HIS A 56 1.65 12.48 -12.94
C HIS A 56 1.88 11.36 -11.91
N ARG A 57 2.79 10.42 -12.19
CA ARG A 57 3.17 9.38 -11.23
C ARG A 57 3.81 10.03 -10.00
N CYS A 58 3.49 9.53 -8.81
CA CYS A 58 3.94 10.16 -7.57
C CYS A 58 5.48 10.24 -7.51
N PRO A 59 6.08 11.44 -7.39
CA PRO A 59 7.53 11.57 -7.27
C PRO A 59 8.06 11.09 -5.90
N GLY A 60 7.17 10.89 -4.93
CA GLY A 60 7.49 10.43 -3.57
C GLY A 60 7.50 8.90 -3.40
N GLU A 61 7.31 8.11 -4.46
CA GLU A 61 7.24 6.65 -4.39
C GLU A 61 8.48 6.03 -3.71
N TRP A 62 9.69 6.44 -4.12
CA TRP A 62 10.92 5.94 -3.52
C TRP A 62 11.11 6.38 -2.07
N ILE A 63 10.61 7.56 -1.71
CA ILE A 63 10.64 8.05 -0.32
C ILE A 63 9.72 7.19 0.52
N ALA A 64 8.48 6.95 0.06
CA ALA A 64 7.52 6.11 0.76
C ALA A 64 8.08 4.68 0.98
N ILE A 65 8.64 4.06 -0.07
CA ILE A 65 9.26 2.73 0.03
C ILE A 65 10.41 2.73 1.04
N SER A 66 11.28 3.73 1.01
CA SER A 66 12.42 3.83 1.93
C SER A 66 11.98 3.99 3.38
N GLN A 67 10.96 4.82 3.63
CA GLN A 67 10.39 4.99 4.97
C GLN A 67 9.72 3.71 5.47
N MET A 68 8.98 3.00 4.61
CA MET A 68 8.37 1.71 4.99
C MET A 68 9.41 0.64 5.30
N LYS A 69 10.50 0.56 4.53
CA LYS A 69 11.62 -0.34 4.85
C LYS A 69 12.25 0.00 6.20
N ALA A 70 12.49 1.28 6.47
CA ALA A 70 13.04 1.73 7.74
C ALA A 70 12.11 1.42 8.92
N PHE A 71 10.81 1.67 8.76
CA PHE A 71 9.78 1.39 9.75
C PHE A 71 9.66 -0.11 10.06
N CYS A 72 9.54 -0.96 9.04
CA CYS A 72 9.49 -2.42 9.23
C CYS A 72 10.77 -2.94 9.91
N ARG A 73 11.94 -2.45 9.51
CA ARG A 73 13.21 -2.82 10.14
C ARG A 73 13.23 -2.45 11.62
N TYR A 74 12.73 -1.27 11.97
CA TYR A 74 12.66 -0.81 13.36
C TYR A 74 11.71 -1.65 14.20
N LEU A 75 10.49 -1.88 13.71
CA LEU A 75 9.48 -2.68 14.41
C LEU A 75 9.92 -4.14 14.66
N VAL A 76 10.78 -4.69 13.80
CA VAL A 76 11.20 -6.10 13.89
C VAL A 76 12.51 -6.28 14.66
N ASN A 77 13.47 -5.35 14.50
CA ASN A 77 14.84 -5.55 15.00
C ASN A 77 15.24 -4.63 16.15
N GLU A 78 14.48 -3.59 16.45
CA GLU A 78 14.92 -2.55 17.39
C GLU A 78 14.02 -2.45 18.63
N ILE A 79 12.77 -2.91 18.55
CA ILE A 79 11.82 -2.86 19.66
C ILE A 79 11.02 -4.15 19.83
N ASP A 80 10.60 -4.38 21.06
CA ASP A 80 9.57 -5.32 21.48
C ASP A 80 8.34 -4.53 21.94
N TYR A 81 7.14 -5.06 21.71
CA TYR A 81 5.88 -4.45 22.13
C TYR A 81 4.75 -5.48 22.24
N ASP A 82 3.76 -5.15 23.06
CA ASP A 82 2.53 -5.92 23.17
C ASP A 82 1.40 -5.24 22.37
N VAL A 83 0.59 -6.05 21.70
CA VAL A 83 -0.64 -5.61 21.04
C VAL A 83 -1.82 -6.07 21.91
N PRO A 84 -2.46 -5.19 22.70
CA PRO A 84 -3.62 -5.58 23.50
C PRO A 84 -4.82 -5.91 22.61
N ASP A 85 -5.80 -6.62 23.19
CA ASP A 85 -7.12 -6.79 22.56
C ASP A 85 -7.71 -5.43 22.19
N GLN A 86 -8.02 -5.27 20.90
CA GLN A 86 -8.50 -4.02 20.32
C GLN A 86 -9.20 -4.29 18.99
N ASP A 87 -9.99 -3.33 18.53
CA ASP A 87 -10.64 -3.40 17.23
C ASP A 87 -9.67 -2.99 16.11
N LEU A 88 -9.20 -3.99 15.35
CA LEU A 88 -8.28 -3.82 14.23
C LEU A 88 -9.00 -3.86 12.87
N GLU A 89 -10.33 -3.94 12.84
CA GLU A 89 -11.08 -3.83 11.58
C GLU A 89 -10.82 -2.46 10.93
N LEU A 90 -10.80 -2.44 9.60
CA LEU A 90 -10.61 -1.20 8.87
C LEU A 90 -11.93 -0.41 8.83
N GLU A 91 -11.89 0.81 9.35
CA GLU A 91 -12.98 1.76 9.16
C GLU A 91 -13.01 2.21 7.69
N THR A 92 -14.01 1.75 6.94
CA THR A 92 -14.14 2.02 5.50
C THR A 92 -15.16 3.13 5.16
N GLY A 93 -15.83 3.68 6.19
CA GLY A 93 -16.79 4.77 6.02
C GLY A 93 -16.16 6.12 5.66
N GLU A 94 -14.86 6.29 5.95
CA GLU A 94 -14.09 7.48 5.63
C GLU A 94 -12.74 7.12 4.99
N LEU A 95 -12.23 8.01 4.14
CA LEU A 95 -10.93 7.85 3.49
C LEU A 95 -9.87 8.74 4.16
N PRO A 96 -8.65 8.20 4.42
CA PRO A 96 -8.20 6.83 4.14
C PRO A 96 -8.72 5.81 5.17
N PRO A 97 -8.93 4.54 4.76
CA PRO A 97 -9.32 3.50 5.70
C PRO A 97 -8.16 3.21 6.65
N LEU A 98 -8.46 3.12 7.94
CA LEU A 98 -7.49 2.91 9.00
C LEU A 98 -8.11 1.96 10.04
N PRO A 99 -7.30 1.20 10.79
CA PRO A 99 -7.83 0.38 11.88
C PRO A 99 -8.62 1.24 12.87
N THR A 100 -9.79 0.79 13.30
CA THR A 100 -10.68 1.55 14.19
C THR A 100 -9.96 2.01 15.46
N SER A 101 -9.13 1.15 16.07
CA SER A 101 -8.32 1.49 17.25
C SER A 101 -7.06 2.33 16.97
N ARG A 102 -6.68 2.51 15.70
CA ARG A 102 -5.40 3.10 15.26
C ARG A 102 -4.14 2.32 15.68
N PHE A 103 -4.24 0.99 15.87
CA PHE A 103 -3.13 0.10 16.20
C PHE A 103 -2.37 0.53 17.48
N ILE A 104 -3.01 0.35 18.63
CA ILE A 104 -2.46 0.65 19.94
C ILE A 104 -1.37 -0.36 20.29
N MET A 105 -0.20 0.14 20.70
CA MET A 105 0.93 -0.64 21.23
C MET A 105 1.10 -0.38 22.73
N ARG A 106 1.50 -1.40 23.50
CA ARG A 106 1.83 -1.29 24.93
C ARG A 106 3.19 -1.90 25.24
N ASN A 107 3.73 -1.55 26.41
CA ASN A 107 4.99 -2.10 26.94
C ASN A 107 6.15 -2.06 25.94
N VAL A 108 6.21 -0.98 25.16
CA VAL A 108 7.24 -0.75 24.15
C VAL A 108 8.60 -0.62 24.83
N ARG A 109 9.55 -1.42 24.38
CA ARG A 109 10.92 -1.47 24.92
C ARG A 109 11.91 -1.70 23.79
N CYS A 110 13.12 -1.16 23.91
CA CYS A 110 14.18 -1.49 22.95
C CYS A 110 14.62 -2.95 23.12
N LEU A 111 14.99 -3.60 22.02
CA LEU A 111 15.71 -4.86 22.07
C LEU A 111 17.18 -4.58 22.47
N ASP A 112 17.75 -5.46 23.28
CA ASP A 112 19.17 -5.40 23.68
C ASP A 112 20.10 -5.91 22.57
#